data_AF-A0AAD0L6A5-F1
#
_entry.id   AF-A0AAD0L6A5-F1
#
_cell.length_a   1.000
_cell.length_b   1.000
_cell.length_c   1.000
_cell.angle_alpha   90.00
_cell.angle_beta   90.00
_cell.angle_gamma   90.00
#
_symmetry.space_group_name_H-M   'P 1'
#
loop_
_entity.id
_entity.type
_entity.pdbx_description
1 polymer ?
#
loop_
_entity_poly.entity_id
_entity_poly.type
_entity_poly.pdbx_seq_one_letter_code
_entity_poly.pdbx_strand_id
1 'polypeptide(L)'
;MSSTRRFWVTGASNGVGLALVERLLEEGHRVAASGKNCQELDTLAELHEARLLRLPVHVHELAEAQAAAEQLQSHWGALDVLIVNAGTCDYLPDSLPANAIMEAIVSSNRRASEHVLANALSLLARGDRPQVMALFSRYSTLQLFAPAQNPAGHNSLPQWFREQRKVLDDLTVQLTVVAPQSLKAPVSSSMAIPESWTAQSAAEELVRRLEQPQAELVLEVMDPTLLWPLPKEA
;
A
#
# COMPACT_ATOMS: atom_id res chain seq x y z
N MET A 1 16.88 -15.98 -14.26
CA MET A 1 15.55 -15.49 -14.70
C MET A 1 14.66 -15.51 -13.47
N SER A 2 14.19 -14.35 -13.00
CA SER A 2 13.27 -14.32 -11.85
C SER A 2 11.96 -15.00 -12.24
N SER A 3 11.39 -15.82 -11.36
CA SER A 3 10.08 -16.43 -11.58
C SER A 3 8.99 -15.35 -11.64
N THR A 4 7.98 -15.53 -12.50
CA THR A 4 6.79 -14.68 -12.51
C THR A 4 6.07 -14.81 -11.16
N ARG A 5 6.00 -13.70 -10.40
CA ARG A 5 5.28 -13.60 -9.14
C ARG A 5 3.92 -12.91 -9.32
N ARG A 6 3.04 -13.08 -8.34
CA ARG A 6 1.67 -12.57 -8.28
C ARG A 6 1.57 -11.48 -7.21
N PHE A 7 1.25 -10.28 -7.67
CA PHE A 7 1.17 -9.08 -6.85
C PHE A 7 -0.28 -8.64 -6.70
N TRP A 8 -0.65 -8.14 -5.52
CA TRP A 8 -1.86 -7.38 -5.31
C TRP A 8 -1.48 -5.99 -4.84
N VAL A 9 -1.77 -4.98 -5.65
CA VAL A 9 -1.49 -3.57 -5.37
C VAL A 9 -2.81 -2.85 -5.11
N THR A 10 -2.93 -2.24 -3.94
CA THR A 10 -4.09 -1.43 -3.55
C THR A 10 -3.80 0.06 -3.73
N GLY A 11 -4.83 0.88 -4.00
CA GLY A 11 -4.63 2.29 -4.36
C GLY A 11 -3.91 2.44 -5.71
N ALA A 12 -4.22 1.56 -6.67
CA ALA A 12 -3.47 1.40 -7.91
C ALA A 12 -3.88 2.34 -9.06
N SER A 13 -4.80 3.27 -8.81
CA SER A 13 -5.39 4.12 -9.87
C SER A 13 -4.57 5.36 -10.21
N ASN A 14 -3.63 5.74 -9.36
CA ASN A 14 -2.79 6.92 -9.53
C ASN A 14 -1.47 6.80 -8.76
N GLY A 15 -0.62 7.81 -8.94
CA GLY A 15 0.57 8.00 -8.12
C GLY A 15 1.50 6.78 -8.09
N VAL A 16 2.10 6.54 -6.92
CA VAL A 16 3.03 5.42 -6.70
C VAL A 16 2.35 4.06 -6.87
N GLY A 17 1.05 3.94 -6.58
CA GLY A 17 0.30 2.70 -6.76
C GLY A 17 0.20 2.30 -8.23
N LEU A 18 -0.13 3.24 -9.10
CA LEU A 18 -0.16 3.02 -10.55
C LEU A 18 1.26 2.74 -11.10
N ALA A 19 2.25 3.53 -10.69
CA ALA A 19 3.64 3.34 -11.11
C ALA A 19 4.21 1.97 -10.69
N LEU A 20 3.80 1.44 -9.53
CA LEU A 20 4.11 0.08 -9.11
C LEU A 20 3.47 -0.97 -10.04
N VAL A 21 2.21 -0.78 -10.45
CA VAL A 21 1.55 -1.69 -11.40
C VAL A 21 2.31 -1.72 -12.73
N GLU A 22 2.60 -0.55 -13.29
CA GLU A 22 3.36 -0.39 -14.54
C GLU A 22 4.69 -1.16 -14.46
N ARG A 23 5.49 -0.84 -13.44
CA ARG A 23 6.83 -1.41 -13.28
C ARG A 23 6.81 -2.92 -13.09
N LEU A 24 5.88 -3.45 -12.29
CA LEU A 24 5.75 -4.89 -12.06
C LEU A 24 5.31 -5.64 -13.34
N LEU A 25 4.45 -5.04 -14.16
CA LEU A 25 4.02 -5.62 -15.44
C LEU A 25 5.17 -5.64 -16.47
N GLU A 26 5.99 -4.59 -16.50
CA GLU A 26 7.21 -4.49 -17.32
C GLU A 26 8.24 -5.57 -16.94
N GLU A 27 8.38 -5.89 -15.65
CA GLU A 27 9.24 -6.97 -15.15
C GLU A 27 8.65 -8.39 -15.41
N GLY A 28 7.46 -8.47 -16.02
CA GLY A 28 6.83 -9.73 -16.42
C GLY A 28 6.08 -10.43 -15.29
N HIS A 29 5.72 -9.72 -14.24
CA HIS A 29 4.90 -10.23 -13.14
C HIS A 29 3.41 -10.17 -13.45
N ARG A 30 2.60 -10.89 -12.66
CA ARG A 30 1.14 -10.79 -12.66
C ARG A 30 0.72 -9.81 -11.57
N VAL A 31 -0.16 -8.87 -11.90
CA VAL A 31 -0.54 -7.79 -10.98
C VAL A 31 -2.04 -7.69 -10.92
N ALA A 32 -2.58 -7.67 -9.70
CA ALA A 32 -3.97 -7.39 -9.42
C ALA A 32 -4.02 -5.96 -8.89
N ALA A 33 -4.74 -5.09 -9.60
CA ALA A 33 -4.77 -3.67 -9.31
C ALA A 33 -6.13 -3.30 -8.72
N SER A 34 -6.15 -2.94 -7.42
CA SER A 34 -7.34 -2.43 -6.74
C SER A 34 -7.35 -0.91 -6.67
N GLY A 35 -8.42 -0.30 -7.17
CA GLY A 35 -8.66 1.14 -7.10
C GLY A 35 -9.81 1.60 -7.99
N LYS A 36 -10.04 2.90 -8.05
CA LYS A 36 -10.95 3.55 -9.01
C LYS A 36 -10.62 3.15 -10.45
N ASN A 37 -11.65 3.06 -11.27
CA ASN A 37 -11.46 2.98 -12.72
C ASN A 37 -10.75 4.23 -13.21
N CYS A 38 -9.69 4.05 -13.99
CA CYS A 38 -8.98 5.11 -14.67
C CYS A 38 -8.48 4.60 -16.03
N GLN A 39 -8.31 5.54 -16.96
CA GLN A 39 -7.90 5.27 -18.33
C GLN A 39 -6.52 4.61 -18.40
N GLU A 40 -5.64 4.95 -17.45
CA GLU A 40 -4.29 4.41 -17.36
C GLU A 40 -4.33 2.89 -17.09
N LEU A 41 -5.19 2.44 -16.16
CA LEU A 41 -5.38 1.00 -15.92
C LEU A 41 -6.08 0.31 -17.10
N ASP A 42 -6.94 1.00 -17.85
CA ASP A 42 -7.53 0.47 -19.09
C ASP A 42 -6.43 0.20 -20.12
N THR A 43 -5.57 1.19 -20.37
CA THR A 43 -4.45 1.06 -21.31
C THR A 43 -3.46 -0.02 -20.90
N LEU A 44 -3.13 -0.14 -19.61
CA LEU A 44 -2.25 -1.21 -19.13
C LEU A 44 -2.89 -2.60 -19.29
N ALA A 45 -4.21 -2.71 -19.15
CA ALA A 45 -4.91 -3.97 -19.37
C ALA A 45 -4.88 -4.39 -20.84
N GLU A 46 -4.97 -3.45 -21.77
CA GLU A 46 -4.82 -3.74 -23.20
C GLU A 46 -3.39 -4.18 -23.55
N LEU A 47 -2.38 -3.57 -22.94
CA LEU A 47 -0.96 -3.90 -23.18
C LEU A 47 -0.51 -5.20 -22.50
N HIS A 48 -1.17 -5.59 -21.40
CA HIS A 48 -0.74 -6.69 -20.52
C HIS A 48 -1.86 -7.65 -20.15
N GLU A 49 -2.82 -7.88 -21.06
CA GLU A 49 -4.11 -8.55 -20.83
C GLU A 49 -4.06 -9.83 -19.97
N ALA A 50 -3.08 -10.72 -20.20
CA ALA A 50 -2.97 -11.97 -19.44
C ALA A 50 -2.30 -11.83 -18.05
N ARG A 51 -1.77 -10.66 -17.72
CA ARG A 51 -0.98 -10.39 -16.51
C ARG A 51 -1.60 -9.35 -15.58
N LEU A 52 -2.47 -8.47 -16.07
CA LEU A 52 -3.17 -7.49 -15.23
C LEU A 52 -4.60 -7.96 -14.93
N LEU A 53 -4.89 -8.23 -13.65
CA LEU A 53 -6.23 -8.42 -13.13
C LEU A 53 -6.73 -7.10 -12.53
N ARG A 54 -7.76 -6.50 -13.12
CA ARG A 54 -8.34 -5.27 -12.58
C ARG A 54 -9.41 -5.58 -11.55
N LEU A 55 -9.32 -4.93 -10.40
CA LEU A 55 -10.24 -5.08 -9.28
C LEU A 55 -10.84 -3.70 -8.96
N PRO A 56 -11.94 -3.28 -9.60
CA PRO A 56 -12.51 -1.94 -9.45
C PRO A 56 -13.28 -1.81 -8.14
N VAL A 57 -12.59 -2.01 -7.02
CA VAL A 57 -13.14 -2.07 -5.66
C VAL A 57 -12.45 -1.06 -4.77
N HIS A 58 -13.24 -0.43 -3.91
CA HIS A 58 -12.74 0.41 -2.84
C HIS A 58 -12.51 -0.48 -1.62
N VAL A 59 -11.26 -0.79 -1.29
CA VAL A 59 -10.96 -1.69 -0.17
C VAL A 59 -11.26 -1.08 1.22
N HIS A 60 -12.00 0.03 1.29
CA HIS A 60 -12.41 0.71 2.52
C HIS A 60 -13.56 -0.01 3.24
N GLU A 61 -14.40 -0.74 2.51
CA GLU A 61 -15.44 -1.60 3.06
C GLU A 61 -14.99 -3.06 3.06
N LEU A 62 -15.33 -3.78 4.13
CA LEU A 62 -14.93 -5.19 4.29
C LEU A 62 -15.42 -6.07 3.13
N ALA A 63 -16.65 -5.85 2.66
CA ALA A 63 -17.25 -6.63 1.58
C ALA A 63 -16.48 -6.45 0.25
N GLU A 64 -15.96 -5.25 -0.01
CA GLU A 64 -15.18 -4.96 -1.21
C GLU A 64 -13.80 -5.63 -1.16
N ALA A 65 -13.15 -5.61 0.01
CA ALA A 65 -11.88 -6.34 0.21
C ALA A 65 -12.06 -7.86 0.11
N GLN A 66 -13.19 -8.39 0.60
CA GLN A 66 -13.56 -9.81 0.45
C GLN A 66 -13.74 -10.18 -1.03
N ALA A 67 -14.54 -9.40 -1.77
CA ALA A 67 -14.78 -9.63 -3.19
C ALA A 67 -13.47 -9.60 -4.01
N ALA A 68 -12.55 -8.68 -3.69
CA ALA A 68 -11.22 -8.62 -4.30
C ALA A 68 -10.40 -9.89 -4.07
N ALA A 69 -10.37 -10.38 -2.81
CA ALA A 69 -9.67 -11.60 -2.45
C ALA A 69 -10.32 -12.85 -3.08
N GLU A 70 -11.64 -12.91 -3.20
CA GLU A 70 -12.35 -13.99 -3.89
C GLU A 70 -12.00 -14.04 -5.38
N GLN A 71 -11.91 -12.88 -6.04
CA GLN A 71 -11.45 -12.81 -7.43
C GLN A 71 -9.99 -13.29 -7.57
N LEU A 72 -9.10 -12.85 -6.69
CA LEU A 72 -7.70 -13.33 -6.65
C LEU A 72 -7.62 -14.85 -6.44
N GLN A 73 -8.42 -15.39 -5.52
CA GLN A 73 -8.52 -16.82 -5.24
C GLN A 73 -9.01 -17.60 -6.46
N SER A 74 -10.00 -17.08 -7.18
CA SER A 74 -10.54 -17.71 -8.39
C SER A 74 -9.52 -17.72 -9.54
N HIS A 75 -8.81 -16.61 -9.76
CA HIS A 75 -7.89 -16.48 -10.90
C HIS A 75 -6.53 -17.15 -10.66
N TRP A 76 -5.96 -17.01 -9.47
CA TRP A 76 -4.56 -17.39 -9.21
C TRP A 76 -4.37 -18.38 -8.06
N GLY A 77 -5.37 -18.51 -7.19
CA GLY A 77 -5.38 -19.45 -6.06
C GLY A 77 -4.42 -19.15 -4.91
N ALA A 78 -3.50 -18.20 -5.10
CA ALA A 78 -2.49 -17.77 -4.14
C ALA A 78 -1.90 -16.41 -4.53
N LEU A 79 -1.19 -15.78 -3.59
CA LEU A 79 -0.61 -14.44 -3.73
C LEU A 79 0.83 -14.45 -3.23
N ASP A 80 1.76 -13.84 -3.95
CA ASP A 80 3.18 -13.81 -3.58
C ASP A 80 3.56 -12.50 -2.90
N VAL A 81 2.95 -11.37 -3.29
CA VAL A 81 3.19 -10.08 -2.66
C VAL A 81 1.91 -9.29 -2.54
N LEU A 82 1.62 -8.82 -1.34
CA LEU A 82 0.62 -7.79 -1.09
C LEU A 82 1.30 -6.44 -0.91
N ILE A 83 0.93 -5.44 -1.71
CA ILE A 83 1.33 -4.05 -1.52
C ILE A 83 0.12 -3.25 -1.03
N VAL A 84 0.14 -2.95 0.27
CA VAL A 84 -0.85 -2.10 0.91
C VAL A 84 -0.44 -0.64 0.70
N ASN A 85 -1.11 0.03 -0.23
CA ASN A 85 -0.90 1.45 -0.58
C ASN A 85 -2.24 2.22 -0.61
N ALA A 86 -3.38 1.54 -0.41
CA ALA A 86 -4.66 2.19 -0.28
C ALA A 86 -4.69 3.12 0.94
N GLY A 87 -4.71 4.43 0.67
CA GLY A 87 -4.91 5.45 1.69
C GLY A 87 -4.84 6.86 1.12
N THR A 88 -5.98 7.38 0.66
CA THR A 88 -6.09 8.72 0.08
C THR A 88 -7.23 9.51 0.74
N CYS A 89 -7.18 10.84 0.61
CA CYS A 89 -8.15 11.78 1.16
C CYS A 89 -9.46 11.85 0.34
N ASP A 90 -9.60 11.03 -0.69
CA ASP A 90 -10.52 11.24 -1.82
C ASP A 90 -11.99 10.94 -1.52
N TYR A 91 -12.34 10.76 -0.25
CA TYR A 91 -13.64 10.25 0.19
C TYR A 91 -14.25 11.07 1.32
N LEU A 92 -13.67 12.23 1.66
CA LEU A 92 -14.17 13.07 2.73
C LEU A 92 -15.17 14.10 2.21
N PRO A 93 -16.34 14.24 2.86
CA PRO A 93 -17.25 15.34 2.56
C PRO A 93 -16.58 16.68 2.81
N ASP A 94 -16.77 17.63 1.89
CA ASP A 94 -16.31 19.03 2.04
C ASP A 94 -16.90 19.72 3.29
N SER A 95 -17.99 19.17 3.82
CA SER A 95 -18.67 19.66 5.02
C SER A 95 -17.99 19.27 6.34
N LEU A 96 -16.95 18.42 6.32
CA LEU A 96 -16.24 18.06 7.53
C LEU A 96 -15.40 19.24 8.06
N PRO A 97 -15.46 19.52 9.37
CA PRO A 97 -14.55 20.50 9.96
C PRO A 97 -13.10 20.02 9.84
N ALA A 98 -12.16 20.94 9.64
CA ALA A 98 -10.76 20.62 9.32
C ALA A 98 -10.07 19.67 10.32
N ASN A 99 -10.44 19.72 11.60
CA ASN A 99 -9.93 18.80 12.62
C ASN A 99 -10.45 17.36 12.46
N ALA A 100 -11.68 17.18 11.96
CA ALA A 100 -12.28 15.87 11.72
C ALA A 100 -11.79 15.23 10.41
N ILE A 101 -11.35 16.03 9.43
CA ILE A 101 -10.76 15.55 8.16
C ILE A 101 -9.59 14.61 8.44
N MET A 102 -8.66 15.03 9.31
CA MET A 102 -7.46 14.23 9.57
C MET A 102 -7.77 12.88 10.22
N GLU A 103 -8.65 12.89 11.23
CA GLU A 103 -9.10 11.68 11.89
C GLU A 103 -9.80 10.72 10.93
N ALA A 104 -10.64 11.26 10.04
CA ALA A 104 -11.37 10.47 9.06
C ALA A 104 -10.43 9.85 8.01
N ILE A 105 -9.40 10.56 7.53
CA ILE A 105 -8.35 10.01 6.63
C ILE A 105 -7.66 8.82 7.29
N VAL A 106 -7.10 9.04 8.49
CA VAL A 106 -6.31 8.01 9.16
C VAL A 106 -7.17 6.80 9.51
N SER A 107 -8.40 7.03 9.99
CA SER A 107 -9.35 5.96 10.31
C SER A 107 -9.74 5.16 9.06
N SER A 108 -9.98 5.84 7.94
CA SER A 108 -10.31 5.20 6.66
C SER A 108 -9.15 4.35 6.14
N ASN A 109 -7.94 4.90 6.12
CA ASN A 109 -6.73 4.20 5.66
C ASN A 109 -6.40 2.99 6.54
N ARG A 110 -6.64 3.10 7.85
CA ARG A 110 -6.51 2.00 8.80
C ARG A 110 -7.49 0.87 8.48
N ARG A 111 -8.80 1.16 8.36
CA ARG A 111 -9.81 0.14 8.00
C ARG A 111 -9.47 -0.57 6.70
N ALA A 112 -9.10 0.21 5.67
CA ALA A 112 -8.72 -0.34 4.38
C ALA A 112 -7.54 -1.32 4.49
N SER A 113 -6.50 -0.91 5.20
CA SER A 113 -5.32 -1.76 5.43
C SER A 113 -5.65 -3.04 6.20
N GLU A 114 -6.50 -2.94 7.23
CA GLU A 114 -6.95 -4.07 8.03
C GLU A 114 -7.75 -5.07 7.19
N HIS A 115 -8.71 -4.57 6.40
CA HIS A 115 -9.56 -5.40 5.54
C HIS A 115 -8.74 -6.12 4.47
N VAL A 116 -7.83 -5.42 3.81
CA VAL A 116 -6.98 -6.01 2.77
C VAL A 116 -6.07 -7.09 3.36
N LEU A 117 -5.37 -6.79 4.46
CA LEU A 117 -4.45 -7.74 5.06
C LEU A 117 -5.20 -9.01 5.49
N ALA A 118 -6.31 -8.85 6.23
CA ALA A 118 -7.10 -9.97 6.73
C ALA A 118 -7.58 -10.90 5.61
N ASN A 119 -8.01 -10.35 4.47
CA ASN A 119 -8.51 -11.12 3.34
C ASN A 119 -7.39 -11.68 2.44
N ALA A 120 -6.16 -11.18 2.55
CA ALA A 120 -5.01 -11.69 1.79
C ALA A 120 -4.30 -12.88 2.48
N LEU A 121 -4.45 -13.07 3.80
CA LEU A 121 -3.64 -14.04 4.56
C LEU A 121 -3.69 -15.47 4.00
N SER A 122 -4.87 -15.95 3.63
CA SER A 122 -5.05 -17.31 3.10
C SER A 122 -4.39 -17.51 1.73
N LEU A 123 -4.35 -16.45 0.91
CA LEU A 123 -3.68 -16.44 -0.39
C LEU A 123 -2.16 -16.36 -0.22
N LEU A 124 -1.69 -15.51 0.69
CA LEU A 124 -0.27 -15.34 1.02
C LEU A 124 0.34 -16.63 1.58
N ALA A 125 -0.40 -17.34 2.44
CA ALA A 125 0.05 -18.64 2.98
C ALA A 125 0.29 -19.72 1.90
N ARG A 126 -0.23 -19.52 0.68
CA ARG A 126 -0.06 -20.41 -0.48
C ARG A 126 0.89 -19.82 -1.53
N GLY A 127 1.45 -18.64 -1.27
CA GLY A 127 2.37 -17.93 -2.16
C GLY A 127 3.76 -18.52 -2.20
N ASP A 128 4.50 -18.18 -3.25
CA ASP A 128 5.94 -18.39 -3.35
C ASP A 128 6.69 -17.17 -2.80
N ARG A 129 7.50 -17.40 -1.76
CA ARG A 129 8.19 -16.35 -0.99
C ARG A 129 7.23 -15.20 -0.62
N PRO A 130 6.17 -15.45 0.17
CA PRO A 130 5.12 -14.47 0.37
C PRO A 130 5.60 -13.24 1.16
N GLN A 131 5.19 -12.06 0.71
CA GLN A 131 5.56 -10.78 1.34
C GLN A 131 4.36 -9.83 1.46
N VAL A 132 4.41 -8.96 2.47
CA VAL A 132 3.56 -7.79 2.62
C VAL A 132 4.46 -6.56 2.67
N MET A 133 4.20 -5.59 1.79
CA MET A 133 4.79 -4.26 1.83
C MET A 133 3.70 -3.26 2.16
N ALA A 134 3.79 -2.63 3.33
CA ALA A 134 2.81 -1.66 3.79
C ALA A 134 3.37 -0.25 3.65
N LEU A 135 2.81 0.54 2.74
CA LEU A 135 3.31 1.84 2.32
C LEU A 135 2.44 2.96 2.89
N PHE A 136 3.05 3.86 3.67
CA PHE A 136 2.35 4.93 4.37
C PHE A 136 2.89 6.31 4.02
N SER A 137 1.98 7.24 3.71
CA SER A 137 2.26 8.68 3.66
C SER A 137 2.34 9.27 5.07
N ARG A 138 2.85 10.51 5.18
CA ARG A 138 2.85 11.27 6.45
C ARG A 138 1.47 11.36 7.09
N TYR A 139 0.41 11.50 6.30
CA TYR A 139 -0.96 11.51 6.80
C TYR A 139 -1.36 10.17 7.43
N SER A 140 -1.11 9.05 6.74
CA SER A 140 -1.42 7.70 7.26
C SER A 140 -0.65 7.33 8.52
N THR A 141 0.50 7.96 8.78
CA THR A 141 1.31 7.71 9.98
C THR A 141 0.90 8.50 11.22
N LEU A 142 -0.06 9.42 11.11
CA LEU A 142 -0.46 10.25 12.24
C LEU A 142 -1.07 9.43 13.38
N GLN A 143 -0.73 9.81 14.61
CA GLN A 143 -1.25 9.17 15.81
C GLN A 143 -2.62 9.75 16.18
N LEU A 144 -3.65 8.90 16.28
CA LEU A 144 -5.01 9.30 16.66
C LEU A 144 -5.26 9.18 18.17
N PHE A 145 -6.30 9.87 18.66
CA PHE A 145 -6.94 9.72 19.98
C PHE A 145 -6.09 9.93 21.25
N ALA A 146 -4.76 9.98 21.16
CA ALA A 146 -3.86 10.19 22.30
C ALA A 146 -2.43 10.55 21.85
N PRO A 147 -2.18 11.71 21.21
CA PRO A 147 -0.86 12.05 20.65
C PRO A 147 0.27 12.13 21.70
N ALA A 148 -0.08 12.34 22.97
CA ALA A 148 0.85 12.36 24.10
C ALA A 148 1.32 10.95 24.55
N GLN A 149 0.66 9.88 24.10
CA GLN A 149 1.05 8.51 24.43
C GLN A 149 2.07 7.95 23.44
N ASN A 150 2.66 6.81 23.78
CA ASN A 150 3.45 6.04 22.83
C ASN A 150 2.55 5.48 21.72
N PRO A 151 3.05 5.40 20.48
CA PRO A 151 2.36 4.69 19.41
C PRO A 151 2.04 3.25 19.79
N ALA A 152 0.82 2.81 19.48
CA ALA A 152 0.27 1.47 19.69
C ALA A 152 -0.68 1.11 18.52
N GLY A 153 -0.98 -0.16 18.29
CA GLY A 153 -1.81 -0.57 17.15
C GLY A 153 -3.21 0.05 17.09
N HIS A 154 -3.78 0.45 18.22
CA HIS A 154 -5.08 1.14 18.24
C HIS A 154 -5.01 2.63 17.83
N ASN A 155 -3.82 3.24 17.85
CA ASN A 155 -3.65 4.67 17.60
C ASN A 155 -2.64 5.02 16.49
N SER A 156 -1.92 4.04 15.95
CA SER A 156 -0.91 4.23 14.91
C SER A 156 -0.91 3.06 13.94
N LEU A 157 -1.21 3.33 12.67
CA LEU A 157 -1.29 2.31 11.63
C LEU A 157 0.07 1.61 11.37
N PRO A 158 1.22 2.30 11.28
CA PRO A 158 2.51 1.61 11.19
C PRO A 158 2.76 0.67 12.38
N GLN A 159 2.40 1.10 13.59
CA GLN A 159 2.56 0.26 14.78
C GLN A 159 1.62 -0.95 14.75
N TRP A 160 0.39 -0.78 14.25
CA TRP A 160 -0.55 -1.90 14.04
C TRP A 160 0.04 -2.97 13.12
N PHE A 161 0.68 -2.57 12.00
CA PHE A 161 1.36 -3.51 11.12
C PHE A 161 2.55 -4.20 11.81
N ARG A 162 3.35 -3.47 12.60
CA ARG A 162 4.43 -4.09 13.38
C ARG A 162 3.91 -5.15 14.35
N GLU A 163 2.74 -4.93 14.95
CA GLU A 163 2.08 -5.92 15.82
C GLU A 163 1.60 -7.15 15.02
N GLN A 164 1.31 -7.02 13.72
CA GLN A 164 0.99 -8.17 12.85
C GLN A 164 2.20 -9.03 12.48
N ARG A 165 3.43 -8.57 12.76
CA ARG A 165 4.66 -9.28 12.37
C ARG A 165 4.67 -10.72 12.88
N LYS A 166 4.27 -10.95 14.13
CA LYS A 166 4.19 -12.31 14.68
C LYS A 166 3.23 -13.21 13.89
N VAL A 167 2.05 -12.71 13.54
CA VAL A 167 1.04 -13.46 12.77
C VAL A 167 1.56 -13.79 11.37
N LEU A 168 2.24 -12.83 10.72
CA LEU A 168 2.82 -13.02 9.40
C LEU A 168 4.02 -13.97 9.42
N ASP A 169 4.90 -13.88 10.43
CA ASP A 169 6.02 -14.78 10.63
C ASP A 169 5.54 -16.22 10.87
N ASP A 170 4.48 -16.42 11.66
CA ASP A 170 3.85 -17.74 11.88
C ASP A 170 3.30 -18.34 10.55
N LEU A 171 3.03 -17.50 9.54
CA LEU A 171 2.66 -17.89 8.16
C LEU A 171 3.83 -17.88 7.17
N THR A 172 5.06 -17.63 7.63
CA THR A 172 6.26 -17.46 6.78
C THR A 172 6.14 -16.30 5.76
N VAL A 173 5.34 -15.29 6.08
CA VAL A 173 5.12 -14.09 5.26
C VAL A 173 6.00 -12.96 5.79
N GLN A 174 6.85 -12.39 4.94
CA GLN A 174 7.71 -11.28 5.35
C GLN A 174 6.96 -9.96 5.34
N LEU A 175 7.18 -9.12 6.36
CA LEU A 175 6.59 -7.77 6.42
C LEU A 175 7.67 -6.69 6.30
N THR A 176 7.50 -5.82 5.31
CA THR A 176 8.20 -4.54 5.18
C THR A 176 7.23 -3.39 5.47
N VAL A 177 7.52 -2.59 6.50
CA VAL A 177 6.80 -1.33 6.76
C VAL A 177 7.57 -0.18 6.12
N VAL A 178 6.95 0.50 5.17
CA VAL A 178 7.50 1.67 4.48
C VAL A 178 6.79 2.92 4.97
N ALA A 179 7.51 3.80 5.66
CA ALA A 179 6.94 4.98 6.28
C ALA A 179 7.94 6.16 6.28
N PRO A 180 7.46 7.41 6.38
CA PRO A 180 8.33 8.57 6.64
C PRO A 180 9.06 8.42 7.98
N GLN A 181 10.12 9.21 8.14
CA GLN A 181 10.94 9.15 9.35
C GLN A 181 10.11 9.53 10.59
N SER A 182 10.19 8.71 11.64
CA SER A 182 9.54 9.05 12.91
C SER A 182 10.34 10.11 13.67
N LEU A 183 9.69 11.19 14.06
CA LEU A 183 10.29 12.21 14.95
C LEU A 183 10.69 11.62 16.32
N LYS A 184 10.02 10.56 16.77
CA LYS A 184 10.28 9.91 18.07
C LYS A 184 11.44 8.89 18.01
N ALA A 185 11.89 8.51 16.81
CA ALA A 185 13.04 7.63 16.58
C ALA A 185 13.96 8.25 15.51
N PRO A 186 14.77 9.26 15.87
CA PRO A 186 15.64 9.94 14.91
C PRO A 186 16.72 8.98 14.42
N VAL A 187 16.80 8.80 13.09
CA VAL A 187 17.98 8.20 12.46
C VAL A 187 18.95 9.35 12.18
N SER A 188 19.95 9.51 13.05
CA SER A 188 21.03 10.45 12.83
C SER A 188 21.97 9.91 11.76
N SER A 189 21.86 10.48 10.57
CA SER A 189 23.01 10.73 9.70
C SER A 189 22.63 11.95 8.87
N SER A 190 23.41 13.02 8.97
CA SER A 190 23.32 14.26 8.20
C SER A 190 22.69 14.07 6.80
N MET A 191 21.38 14.29 6.67
CA MET A 191 20.69 14.38 5.38
C MET A 191 20.40 15.85 5.12
N ALA A 192 21.26 16.46 4.32
CA ALA A 192 20.91 17.68 3.63
C ALA A 192 20.11 17.28 2.38
N ILE A 193 18.82 17.65 2.39
CA ILE A 193 17.85 17.57 1.30
C ILE A 193 17.34 16.14 1.02
N PRO A 194 16.05 15.82 1.24
CA PRO A 194 15.48 14.57 0.73
C PRO A 194 15.46 14.60 -0.80
N GLU A 195 15.79 13.47 -1.42
CA GLU A 195 15.68 13.28 -2.87
C GLU A 195 14.27 13.66 -3.36
N SER A 196 14.20 14.32 -4.51
CA SER A 196 12.92 14.64 -5.16
C SER A 196 12.33 13.37 -5.77
N TRP A 197 11.55 12.64 -4.98
CA TRP A 197 10.84 11.44 -5.44
C TRP A 197 9.76 11.78 -6.47
N THR A 198 9.67 10.96 -7.51
CA THR A 198 8.48 10.84 -8.36
C THR A 198 7.78 9.52 -8.06
N ALA A 199 6.52 9.38 -8.48
CA ALA A 199 5.80 8.11 -8.40
C ALA A 199 6.61 6.97 -9.04
N GLN A 200 7.23 7.22 -10.20
CA GLN A 200 8.07 6.27 -10.91
C GLN A 200 9.32 5.94 -10.09
N SER A 201 10.15 6.92 -9.71
CA SER A 201 11.41 6.61 -9.00
C SER A 201 11.17 5.92 -7.64
N ALA A 202 10.07 6.27 -6.95
CA ALA A 202 9.65 5.56 -5.76
C ALA A 202 9.26 4.10 -6.06
N ALA A 203 8.48 3.85 -7.11
CA ALA A 203 8.10 2.49 -7.52
C ALA A 203 9.33 1.65 -7.89
N GLU A 204 10.30 2.20 -8.63
CA GLU A 204 11.54 1.49 -8.97
C GLU A 204 12.33 1.06 -7.74
N GLU A 205 12.49 1.97 -6.76
CA GLU A 205 13.19 1.68 -5.52
C GLU A 205 12.42 0.65 -4.67
N LEU A 206 11.10 0.78 -4.55
CA LEU A 206 10.26 -0.17 -3.82
C LEU A 206 10.34 -1.57 -4.42
N VAL A 207 10.28 -1.69 -5.76
CA VAL A 207 10.43 -2.97 -6.46
C VAL A 207 11.81 -3.57 -6.22
N ARG A 208 12.87 -2.76 -6.27
CA ARG A 208 14.23 -3.21 -5.95
C ARG A 208 14.35 -3.75 -4.53
N ARG A 209 13.61 -3.19 -3.57
CA ARG A 209 13.61 -3.60 -2.15
C ARG A 209 12.85 -4.90 -1.89
N LEU A 210 11.93 -5.32 -2.77
CA LEU A 210 11.25 -6.62 -2.65
C LEU A 210 12.18 -7.83 -2.78
N GLU A 211 13.31 -7.67 -3.46
CA GLU A 211 14.36 -8.71 -3.57
C GLU A 211 15.34 -8.67 -2.40
N GLN A 212 15.35 -7.58 -1.62
CA GLN A 212 16.19 -7.39 -0.43
C GLN A 212 15.32 -6.92 0.75
N PRO A 213 14.39 -7.77 1.21
CA PRO A 213 13.36 -7.39 2.16
C PRO A 213 13.98 -6.93 3.48
N GLN A 214 13.46 -5.82 4.00
CA GLN A 214 13.87 -5.24 5.28
C GLN A 214 12.63 -5.10 6.16
N ALA A 215 12.80 -5.19 7.47
CA ALA A 215 11.66 -5.05 8.39
C ALA A 215 11.00 -3.66 8.28
N GLU A 216 11.82 -2.63 8.06
CA GLU A 216 11.44 -1.22 7.98
C GLU A 216 12.21 -0.56 6.82
N LEU A 217 11.54 0.32 6.09
CA LEU A 217 12.12 1.18 5.05
C LEU A 217 11.65 2.61 5.27
N VAL A 218 12.58 3.56 5.26
CA VAL A 218 12.23 4.98 5.32
C VAL A 218 12.02 5.49 3.90
N LEU A 219 10.82 6.00 3.62
CA LEU A 219 10.52 6.74 2.39
C LEU A 219 10.03 8.14 2.80
N GLU A 220 10.94 9.10 2.73
CA GLU A 220 10.67 10.48 3.12
C GLU A 220 10.36 11.33 1.88
N VAL A 221 9.22 12.04 1.90
CA VAL A 221 8.73 12.83 0.78
C VAL A 221 8.34 14.21 1.29
N MET A 222 8.88 15.26 0.66
CA MET A 222 8.60 16.65 1.06
C MET A 222 7.16 17.06 0.76
N ASP A 223 6.66 16.65 -0.40
CA ASP A 223 5.29 16.87 -0.83
C ASP A 223 4.63 15.52 -1.12
N PRO A 224 3.75 15.02 -0.22
CA PRO A 224 3.05 13.76 -0.42
C PRO A 224 2.27 13.69 -1.74
N THR A 225 1.87 14.83 -2.33
CA THR A 225 1.11 14.85 -3.59
C THR A 225 1.93 14.37 -4.79
N LEU A 226 3.27 14.34 -4.68
CA LEU A 226 4.15 13.77 -5.71
C LEU A 226 4.00 12.26 -5.85
N LEU A 227 3.68 11.56 -4.75
CA LEU A 227 3.46 10.11 -4.74
C LEU A 227 1.98 9.74 -4.64
N TRP A 228 1.16 10.57 -3.99
CA TRP A 228 -0.27 10.39 -3.82
C TRP A 228 -1.01 11.66 -4.26
N PRO A 229 -1.13 11.90 -5.58
CA PRO A 229 -1.78 13.10 -6.08
C PRO A 229 -3.25 13.14 -5.67
N LEU A 230 -3.74 14.33 -5.35
CA LEU A 230 -5.17 14.55 -5.09
C LEU A 230 -5.99 14.27 -6.36
N PRO A 231 -7.27 13.90 -6.23
CA PRO A 231 -8.17 13.79 -7.36
C PRO A 231 -8.18 15.10 -8.13
N LYS A 232 -8.13 15.03 -9.46
CA LYS A 232 -8.44 16.20 -10.29
C LYS A 232 -9.92 16.54 -10.04
N GLU A 233 -10.22 17.79 -9.69
CA GLU A 233 -11.60 18.28 -9.65
C GLU A 233 -12.25 18.00 -11.01
N ALA A 234 -13.44 17.38 -10.98
CA ALA A 234 -14.20 17.00 -12.17
C ALA A 234 -14.90 18.19 -12.81
#